data_AF-A0A6L3SQF9-F1
#
_entry.id   AF-A0A6L3SQF9-F1
#
_cell.length_a   1.000
_cell.length_b   1.000
_cell.length_c   1.000
_cell.angle_alpha   90.00
_cell.angle_beta   90.00
_cell.angle_gamma   90.00
#
_symmetry.space_group_name_H-M   'P 1'
#
loop_
_entity.id
_entity.type
_entity.pdbx_description
1 polymer ?
#
loop_
_entity_poly.entity_id
_entity_poly.type
_entity_poly.pdbx_seq_one_letter_code
_entity_poly.pdbx_strand_id
1 'polypeptide(L)' 'MNKPQPEHGPRLLQGYSATELEEIAKRCEERRESGFIVTPDSVALFAEALRALARERKSV' A
#
# COMPACT_ATOMS: atom_id res chain seq x y z
N MET A 1 31.52 -12.52 -6.07
CA MET A 1 30.82 -11.22 -6.06
C MET A 1 29.35 -11.49 -5.81
N ASN A 2 28.89 -11.39 -4.56
CA ASN A 2 27.47 -11.53 -4.24
C ASN A 2 26.78 -10.19 -4.50
N LYS A 3 25.83 -10.16 -5.45
CA LYS A 3 24.97 -8.99 -5.67
C LYS A 3 24.15 -8.77 -4.38
N PRO A 4 24.05 -7.55 -3.84
CA PRO A 4 23.13 -7.29 -2.75
C PRO A 4 21.72 -7.56 -3.27
N GLN A 5 21.02 -8.51 -2.64
CA GLN A 5 19.60 -8.71 -2.86
C GLN A 5 18.87 -7.43 -2.46
N PRO A 6 17.90 -6.92 -3.25
CA PRO A 6 17.12 -5.77 -2.84
C PRO A 6 16.37 -6.17 -1.57
N GLU A 7 16.71 -5.50 -0.49
CA GLU A 7 16.10 -5.57 0.83
C GLU A 7 14.59 -5.30 0.74
N HIS A 8 13.80 -6.34 0.48
CA HIS A 8 12.35 -6.30 0.69
C HIS A 8 12.06 -6.50 2.19
N GLY A 9 12.61 -5.62 3.03
CA GLY A 9 12.07 -5.38 4.35
C GLY A 9 10.72 -4.66 4.22
N PRO A 10 9.86 -4.66 5.26
CA PRO A 10 8.63 -3.88 5.23
C PRO A 10 9.02 -2.43 4.97
N ARG A 11 8.71 -1.91 3.78
CA ARG A 11 8.98 -0.51 3.45
C ARG A 11 8.28 0.31 4.51
N LEU A 12 9.06 1.00 5.34
CA LEU A 12 8.55 2.01 6.25
C LEU A 12 7.67 2.93 5.41
N LEU A 13 6.45 3.18 5.88
CA LEU A 13 5.39 3.92 5.19
C LEU A 13 5.86 5.25 4.57
N GLN A 14 6.93 5.82 5.15
CA GLN A 14 7.65 7.00 4.72
C GLN A 14 8.25 6.94 3.30
N GLY A 15 8.32 5.76 2.68
CA GLY A 15 8.85 5.60 1.31
C GLY A 15 7.83 5.75 0.18
N TYR A 16 6.54 5.93 0.47
CA TYR A 16 5.49 5.98 -0.55
C TYR A 16 4.96 7.40 -0.75
N SER A 17 4.89 7.83 -2.00
CA SER A 17 4.18 9.05 -2.40
C SER A 17 2.65 8.89 -2.28
N ALA A 18 1.93 10.01 -2.25
CA ALA A 18 0.46 10.01 -2.21
C ALA A 18 -0.17 9.25 -3.39
N THR A 19 0.40 9.38 -4.59
CA THR A 19 -0.05 8.65 -5.78
C THR A 19 0.16 7.15 -5.65
N GLU A 20 1.32 6.72 -5.13
CA GLU A 20 1.57 5.28 -4.90
C GLU A 20 0.61 4.70 -3.86
N LEU A 21 0.34 5.45 -2.78
CA LEU A 21 -0.63 5.06 -1.77
C LEU A 21 -2.04 4.94 -2.37
N GLU A 22 -2.43 5.85 -3.28
CA GLU A 22 -3.71 5.77 -3.98
C GLU A 22 -3.80 4.52 -4.88
N GLU A 23 -2.76 4.20 -5.64
CA GLU A 23 -2.72 3.00 -6.47
C GLU A 23 -2.81 1.72 -5.64
N ILE A 24 -2.09 1.67 -4.51
CA ILE A 24 -2.15 0.54 -3.58
C ILE A 24 -3.57 0.38 -3.03
N ALA A 25 -4.22 1.49 -2.66
CA ALA A 25 -5.59 1.48 -2.16
C ALA A 25 -6.58 0.95 -3.21
N LYS A 26 -6.49 1.41 -4.47
CA LYS A 26 -7.34 0.95 -5.57
C LYS A 26 -7.19 -0.55 -5.83
N ARG A 27 -5.94 -1.04 -5.91
CA ARG A 27 -5.66 -2.48 -6.07
C ARG A 27 -6.22 -3.29 -4.91
N CYS A 28 -6.24 -2.74 -3.70
CA CYS A 28 -6.84 -3.37 -2.54
C CYS A 28 -8.37 -3.46 -2.63
N GLU A 29 -9.04 -2.39 -3.06
CA GLU A 29 -10.50 -2.41 -3.28
C GLU A 29 -10.87 -3.44 -4.35
N GLU A 30 -10.15 -3.49 -5.47
CA GLU A 30 -10.35 -4.49 -6.54
C GLU A 30 -10.14 -5.92 -6.03
N ARG A 31 -9.09 -6.15 -5.23
CA ARG A 31 -8.74 -7.48 -4.73
C ARG A 31 -9.59 -7.93 -3.55
N ARG A 32 -10.27 -7.02 -2.85
CA ARG A 32 -11.24 -7.37 -1.80
C ARG A 32 -12.37 -8.23 -2.36
N GLU A 33 -12.84 -7.94 -3.58
CA GLU A 33 -13.91 -8.70 -4.24
C GLU A 33 -13.52 -10.14 -4.56
N SER A 34 -12.22 -10.42 -4.70
CA SER A 34 -11.67 -11.77 -4.95
C SER A 34 -11.21 -12.49 -3.68
N GLY A 35 -11.38 -11.90 -2.50
CA GLY A 35 -11.00 -12.51 -1.22
C GLY A 35 -9.49 -12.47 -0.91
N PHE A 36 -8.76 -11.50 -1.45
CA PHE A 36 -7.32 -11.36 -1.19
C PHE A 36 -7.01 -11.11 0.29
N ILE A 37 -6.10 -11.92 0.84
CA ILE A 37 -5.64 -11.82 2.23
C ILE A 37 -4.37 -10.95 2.25
N VAL A 38 -4.45 -9.84 2.98
CA VAL A 38 -3.32 -8.98 3.30
C VAL A 38 -2.47 -9.64 4.39
N THR A 39 -1.15 -9.73 4.19
CA THR A 39 -0.25 -10.21 5.25
C THR A 39 -0.21 -9.21 6.41
N PRO A 40 -0.13 -9.67 7.67
CA PRO A 40 -0.13 -8.78 8.84
C PRO A 40 0.89 -7.63 8.76
N ASP A 41 2.09 -7.90 8.22
CA ASP A 41 3.16 -6.91 8.07
C ASP A 41 2.81 -5.76 7.12
N SER A 42 1.88 -5.98 6.19
CA SER A 42 1.47 -4.99 5.19
C SER A 42 0.22 -4.21 5.62
N VAL A 43 -0.45 -4.59 6.71
CA VAL A 43 -1.71 -3.96 7.16
C VAL A 43 -1.56 -2.45 7.36
N ALA A 44 -0.43 -2.00 7.92
CA ALA A 44 -0.18 -0.58 8.14
C ALA A 44 -0.12 0.21 6.81
N LEU A 45 0.53 -0.36 5.79
CA LEU A 45 0.63 0.23 4.45
C LEU A 45 -0.72 0.35 3.79
N PHE A 46 -1.53 -0.70 3.87
CA PHE A 46 -2.86 -0.66 3.31
C PHE A 46 -3.80 0.29 4.06
N ALA A 47 -3.70 0.38 5.39
CA ALA A 47 -4.48 1.34 6.16
C ALA A 47 -4.13 2.79 5.79
N GLU A 48 -2.85 3.10 5.57
CA GLU A 48 -2.41 4.43 5.15
C GLU A 48 -2.83 4.74 3.71
N ALA A 49 -2.69 3.78 2.80
CA ALA A 49 -3.18 3.85 1.44
C ALA A 49 -4.68 4.18 1.37
N LEU A 50 -5.51 3.45 2.11
CA LEU A 50 -6.96 3.68 2.16
C LEU A 50 -7.30 5.07 2.74
N ARG A 51 -6.55 5.55 3.73
CA ARG A 51 -6.72 6.91 4.27
C ARG A 51 -6.37 7.98 3.25
N ALA A 52 -5.29 7.79 2.49
CA ALA A 52 -4.91 8.72 1.42
C ALA A 52 -6.02 8.81 0.37
N LEU A 53 -6.52 7.66 -0.12
CA LEU A 53 -7.63 7.60 -1.07
C LEU A 53 -8.91 8.28 -0.53
N ALA A 54 -9.23 8.06 0.75
CA ALA A 54 -10.39 8.70 1.38
C ALA A 54 -10.26 10.22 1.54
N ARG A 55 -9.02 10.75 1.66
CA ARG A 55 -8.78 12.20 1.70
C ARG A 55 -8.99 12.82 0.32
N GLU A 56 -8.43 12.22 -0.73
CA GLU A 56 -8.64 12.66 -2.12
C GLU A 56 -10.14 12.68 -2.48
N ARG A 57 -10.88 11.61 -2.12
CA ARG A 57 -12.34 11.52 -2.33
C ARG A 57 -13.16 12.56 -1.56
N LYS A 58 -12.64 13.15 -0.47
CA LYS A 58 -13.31 14.22 0.30
C LYS A 58 -12.96 15.62 -0.19
N SER A 59 -11.90 15.76 -0.98
CA SER A 59 -11.47 17.03 -1.55
C SER A 59 -12.15 17.33 -2.90
N VAL A 60 -13.00 16.42 -3.39
CA VAL A 60 -13.90 16.57 -4.54
C VAL A 60 -15.30 16.91 -4.05
#